data_AF-A0A356AXU5-F1
#
_entry.id   AF-A0A356AXU5-F1
#
_cell.length_a   1.000
_cell.length_b   1.000
_cell.length_c   1.000
_cell.angle_alpha   90.00
_cell.angle_beta   90.00
_cell.angle_gamma   90.00
#
_symmetry.space_group_name_H-M   'P 1'
#
loop_
_entity.id
_entity.type
_entity.pdbx_description
1 polymer ?
#
loop_
_entity_poly.entity_id
_entity_poly.type
_entity_poly.pdbx_seq_one_letter_code
_entity_poly.pdbx_strand_id
1 'polypeptide(L)'
;MSVLDALYRTYNYALNNNMADQAKMLNQNAVLLPVFHTNKRSNGSNDIIEITLSETGEFIKAEWMPKDQIIIFPVTENSITRSGKVIAPHPLCDELSYLASEIDSDKHLEYLKVLNNCFSYMEKENENRLLRILHGYILQDTIFEDCIKSLFAGSNYIVNNDFSILLNSGDHAEKIIRMEKVFVTFQIEVKASTEANLSVSTDRDIHINYIDYIRGKNSEQPQEQCDISGERTYCVSRHRGLMGNSKLISISNHNETYYGRFVNGEEIVHIGYETSQKVHLMLKYLMENSQNRKRFDDSCILINWFSDDINNDEHISLTSNISPYDDLLDEDMEDDEGYATLGDSASSAVNDYILGKRIDINIDGKFYVMILDKISNGRISVKYFRELPKSDLFERV
;
A
#
# COMPACT_ATOMS: atom_id res chain seq x y z
N MET A 1 -11.61 20.32 12.73
CA MET A 1 -10.96 18.99 12.67
C MET A 1 -9.65 19.13 11.91
N SER A 2 -8.61 18.37 12.26
CA SER A 2 -7.37 18.34 11.46
C SER A 2 -7.49 17.31 10.32
N VAL A 3 -6.66 17.44 9.29
CA VAL A 3 -6.59 16.45 8.20
C VAL A 3 -6.23 15.04 8.70
N LEU A 4 -5.35 14.96 9.71
CA LEU A 4 -4.93 13.69 10.31
C LEU A 4 -6.09 13.03 11.06
N ASP A 5 -6.89 13.80 11.80
CA ASP A 5 -8.08 13.30 12.50
C ASP A 5 -9.15 12.84 11.49
N ALA A 6 -9.36 13.59 10.40
CA ALA A 6 -10.29 13.18 9.34
C ALA A 6 -9.89 11.85 8.69
N LEU A 7 -8.62 11.68 8.33
CA LEU A 7 -8.10 10.43 7.74
C LEU A 7 -8.17 9.27 8.74
N TYR A 8 -7.82 9.50 10.01
CA TYR A 8 -7.89 8.49 11.06
C TYR A 8 -9.33 8.00 11.28
N ARG A 9 -10.29 8.91 11.41
CA ARG A 9 -11.72 8.58 11.56
C ARG A 9 -12.26 7.85 10.33
N THR A 10 -11.87 8.29 9.13
CA THR A 10 -12.26 7.63 7.87
C THR A 10 -11.74 6.20 7.81
N TYR A 11 -10.49 5.95 8.20
CA TYR A 11 -9.96 4.58 8.29
C TYR A 11 -10.75 3.73 9.29
N ASN A 12 -11.03 4.25 10.49
CA ASN A 12 -11.77 3.50 11.50
C ASN A 12 -13.21 3.21 11.05
N TYR A 13 -13.86 4.15 10.35
CA TYR A 13 -15.16 3.91 9.72
C TYR A 13 -15.07 2.78 8.70
N ALA A 14 -14.07 2.81 7.81
CA ALA A 14 -13.82 1.76 6.84
C ALA A 14 -13.61 0.39 7.49
N LEU A 15 -12.82 0.35 8.58
CA LEU A 15 -12.56 -0.87 9.35
C LEU A 15 -13.84 -1.44 9.97
N ASN A 16 -14.64 -0.59 10.63
CA ASN A 16 -15.90 -0.99 11.27
C ASN A 16 -16.95 -1.50 10.26
N ASN A 17 -16.87 -1.05 9.01
CA ASN A 17 -17.73 -1.48 7.91
C ASN A 17 -17.11 -2.59 7.03
N ASN A 18 -16.05 -3.26 7.52
CA ASN A 18 -15.37 -4.35 6.81
C ASN A 18 -14.81 -3.95 5.42
N MET A 19 -14.44 -2.70 5.19
CA MET A 19 -13.90 -2.23 3.90
C MET A 19 -12.38 -2.45 3.78
N ALA A 20 -11.69 -2.61 4.91
CA ALA A 20 -10.26 -2.92 4.92
C ALA A 20 -9.99 -4.41 4.64
N ASP A 21 -8.85 -4.68 4.01
CA ASP A 21 -8.35 -6.03 3.73
C ASP A 21 -9.31 -6.89 2.86
N GLN A 22 -9.91 -6.24 1.85
CA GLN A 22 -10.79 -6.89 0.88
C GLN A 22 -9.98 -7.44 -0.29
N ALA A 23 -9.14 -8.45 0.00
CA ALA A 23 -8.15 -8.96 -0.94
C ALA A 23 -8.72 -9.52 -2.25
N LYS A 24 -10.01 -9.90 -2.28
CA LYS A 24 -10.69 -10.33 -3.51
C LYS A 24 -10.77 -9.23 -4.58
N MET A 25 -10.63 -7.96 -4.19
CA MET A 25 -10.71 -6.80 -5.07
C MET A 25 -9.34 -6.28 -5.53
N LEU A 26 -8.24 -6.91 -5.11
CA LEU A 26 -6.85 -6.40 -5.28
C LEU A 26 -6.50 -5.95 -6.71
N ASN A 27 -7.03 -6.66 -7.71
CA ASN A 27 -6.72 -6.42 -9.12
C ASN A 27 -7.87 -5.73 -9.89
N GLN A 28 -8.95 -5.36 -9.21
CA GLN A 28 -10.12 -4.70 -9.81
C GLN A 28 -10.15 -3.22 -9.42
N ASN A 29 -10.03 -2.93 -8.12
CA ASN A 29 -10.14 -1.59 -7.55
C ASN A 29 -8.99 -1.33 -6.57
N ALA A 30 -8.84 -0.08 -6.13
CA ALA A 30 -7.99 0.22 -4.98
C ALA A 30 -8.50 -0.56 -3.76
N VAL A 31 -7.58 -1.10 -2.96
CA VAL A 31 -7.90 -1.83 -1.73
C VAL A 31 -7.32 -1.09 -0.54
N LEU A 32 -8.16 -0.84 0.47
CA LEU A 32 -7.70 -0.29 1.73
C LEU A 32 -6.93 -1.37 2.48
N LEU A 33 -5.62 -1.16 2.67
CA LEU A 33 -4.74 -2.16 3.25
C LEU A 33 -4.99 -2.33 4.77
N PRO A 34 -4.78 -3.54 5.32
CA PRO A 34 -4.70 -3.73 6.75
C PRO A 34 -3.56 -2.91 7.37
N VAL A 35 -3.71 -2.52 8.64
CA VAL A 35 -2.62 -1.85 9.37
C VAL A 35 -1.36 -2.72 9.41
N PHE A 36 -0.19 -2.08 9.45
CA PHE A 36 1.13 -2.74 9.40
C PHE A 36 1.42 -3.54 8.12
N HIS A 37 0.66 -3.29 7.05
CA HIS A 37 0.92 -3.87 5.73
C HIS A 37 1.24 -2.79 4.69
N THR A 38 1.84 -3.23 3.60
CA THR A 38 1.98 -2.44 2.37
C THR A 38 1.62 -3.30 1.17
N ASN A 39 1.57 -2.67 0.00
CA ASN A 39 1.44 -3.38 -1.27
C ASN A 39 2.60 -3.03 -2.20
N LYS A 40 2.80 -3.86 -3.22
CA LYS A 40 3.71 -3.61 -4.35
C LYS A 40 2.99 -4.04 -5.62
N ARG A 41 3.05 -3.19 -6.66
CA ARG A 41 2.53 -3.49 -7.99
C ARG A 41 3.69 -3.96 -8.88
N SER A 42 3.50 -5.08 -9.59
CA SER A 42 4.48 -5.54 -10.56
C SER A 42 4.53 -4.61 -11.78
N ASN A 43 5.74 -4.27 -12.22
CA ASN A 43 5.98 -3.56 -13.46
C ASN A 43 6.06 -4.50 -14.69
N GLY A 44 5.91 -5.81 -14.49
CA GLY A 44 5.97 -6.83 -15.56
C GLY A 44 7.36 -7.06 -16.15
N SER A 45 8.42 -6.55 -15.51
CA SER A 45 9.80 -6.57 -16.02
C SER A 45 10.75 -7.20 -14.99
N ASN A 46 10.50 -8.47 -14.67
CA ASN A 46 11.32 -9.29 -13.78
C ASN A 46 11.51 -8.68 -12.37
N ASP A 47 10.45 -8.11 -11.78
CA ASP A 47 10.54 -7.37 -10.52
C ASP A 47 9.94 -8.09 -9.31
N ILE A 48 9.01 -9.02 -9.55
CA ILE A 48 8.39 -9.84 -8.51
C ILE A 48 8.33 -11.31 -8.98
N ILE A 49 8.73 -12.23 -8.13
CA ILE A 49 8.56 -13.68 -8.28
C ILE A 49 7.47 -14.15 -7.32
N GLU A 50 6.55 -14.99 -7.80
CA GLU A 50 5.64 -15.76 -6.95
C GLU A 50 6.13 -17.20 -6.86
N ILE A 51 6.46 -17.64 -5.65
CA ILE A 51 6.81 -19.04 -5.35
C ILE A 51 5.54 -19.77 -4.96
N THR A 52 5.30 -20.90 -5.62
CA THR A 52 4.22 -21.83 -5.30
C THR A 52 4.79 -23.01 -4.54
N LEU A 53 4.27 -23.23 -3.33
CA LEU A 53 4.60 -24.37 -2.49
C LEU A 53 3.45 -25.36 -2.44
N SER A 54 3.77 -26.62 -2.19
CA SER A 54 2.78 -27.63 -1.89
C SER A 54 2.26 -27.50 -0.46
N GLU A 55 1.18 -28.21 -0.17
CA GLU A 55 0.63 -28.35 1.18
C GLU A 55 1.59 -28.96 2.22
N THR A 56 2.68 -29.59 1.77
CA THR A 56 3.74 -30.15 2.63
C THR A 56 4.97 -29.25 2.72
N GLY A 57 4.95 -28.09 2.05
CA GLY A 57 6.07 -27.15 1.99
C GLY A 57 7.17 -27.54 1.00
N GLU A 58 6.86 -28.38 0.02
CA GLU A 58 7.76 -28.67 -1.09
C GLU A 58 7.62 -27.60 -2.17
N PHE A 59 8.75 -27.18 -2.75
CA PHE A 59 8.74 -26.26 -3.89
C PHE A 59 8.05 -26.90 -5.11
N ILE A 60 7.10 -26.19 -5.72
CA ILE A 60 6.43 -26.61 -6.96
C ILE A 60 7.00 -25.82 -8.14
N LYS A 61 6.95 -24.49 -8.07
CA LYS A 61 7.39 -23.60 -9.14
C LYS A 61 7.63 -22.18 -8.65
N ALA A 62 8.40 -21.43 -9.43
CA ALA A 62 8.54 -19.99 -9.35
C ALA A 62 8.17 -19.37 -10.70
N GLU A 63 7.37 -18.31 -10.67
CA GLU A 63 6.89 -17.60 -11.87
C GLU A 63 7.07 -16.08 -11.72
N TRP A 64 7.32 -15.40 -12.83
CA TRP A 64 7.32 -13.94 -12.86
C TRP A 64 5.90 -13.42 -12.71
N MET A 65 5.71 -12.48 -11.78
CA MET A 65 4.44 -11.81 -11.58
C MET A 65 4.05 -11.04 -12.86
N PRO A 66 2.82 -11.20 -13.37
CA PRO A 66 2.32 -10.41 -14.49
C PRO A 66 2.26 -8.92 -14.18
N LYS A 67 2.39 -8.09 -15.22
CA LYS A 67 2.28 -6.63 -15.11
C LYS A 67 0.97 -6.23 -14.42
N ASP A 68 1.06 -5.19 -13.59
CA ASP A 68 -0.05 -4.55 -12.88
C ASP A 68 -0.71 -5.37 -11.78
N GLN A 69 -0.30 -6.64 -11.57
CA GLN A 69 -0.72 -7.39 -10.39
C GLN A 69 -0.15 -6.79 -9.11
N ILE A 70 -0.96 -6.82 -8.05
CA ILE A 70 -0.61 -6.27 -6.74
C ILE A 70 -0.42 -7.42 -5.75
N ILE A 71 0.56 -7.28 -4.88
CA ILE A 71 0.76 -8.14 -3.70
C ILE A 71 0.58 -7.31 -2.43
N ILE A 72 0.03 -7.91 -1.37
CA ILE A 72 -0.02 -7.37 -0.02
C ILE A 72 0.93 -8.18 0.86
N PHE A 73 1.68 -7.50 1.72
CA PHE A 73 2.59 -8.17 2.65
C PHE A 73 2.81 -7.35 3.92
N PRO A 74 3.10 -8.02 5.06
CA PRO A 74 3.38 -7.36 6.31
C PRO A 74 4.70 -6.60 6.27
N VAL A 75 4.79 -5.51 7.04
CA VAL A 75 6.01 -4.71 7.16
C VAL A 75 6.33 -4.40 8.62
N THR A 76 7.61 -4.32 8.94
CA THR A 76 8.08 -3.76 10.22
C THR A 76 8.19 -2.23 10.12
N GLU A 77 8.19 -1.53 11.26
CA GLU A 77 8.39 -0.07 11.32
C GLU A 77 9.67 0.39 10.61
N ASN A 78 10.77 -0.35 10.80
CA ASN A 78 12.04 -0.04 10.17
C ASN A 78 12.03 -0.35 8.67
N SER A 79 11.42 -1.47 8.27
CA SER A 79 11.41 -1.89 6.86
C SER A 79 10.61 -0.93 5.96
N ILE A 80 9.47 -0.41 6.42
CA ILE A 80 8.65 0.53 5.63
C ILE A 80 9.30 1.91 5.48
N THR A 81 10.30 2.22 6.31
CA THR A 81 11.09 3.46 6.21
C THR A 81 12.54 3.20 5.81
N ARG A 82 12.85 1.99 5.31
CA ARG A 82 14.22 1.60 4.95
C ARG A 82 14.73 2.44 3.80
N SER A 83 15.97 2.91 3.92
CA SER A 83 16.63 3.70 2.88
C SER A 83 18.14 3.49 2.92
N GLY A 84 18.79 3.53 1.76
CA GLY A 84 20.23 3.38 1.66
C GLY A 84 20.71 2.00 2.11
N LYS A 85 21.66 1.97 3.04
CA LYS A 85 22.35 0.75 3.51
C LYS A 85 21.74 0.12 4.76
N VAL A 86 20.62 0.64 5.26
CA VAL A 86 19.99 0.12 6.48
C VAL A 86 19.38 -1.25 6.19
N ILE A 87 19.86 -2.28 6.89
CA ILE A 87 19.31 -3.63 6.86
C ILE A 87 18.05 -3.64 7.74
N ALA A 88 16.90 -3.70 7.08
CA ALA A 88 15.59 -3.69 7.75
C ALA A 88 14.61 -4.56 6.93
N PRO A 89 14.53 -5.86 7.25
CA PRO A 89 13.74 -6.81 6.49
C PRO A 89 12.23 -6.67 6.76
N HIS A 90 11.45 -6.99 5.74
CA HIS A 90 10.06 -7.37 5.86
C HIS A 90 9.94 -8.82 6.39
N PRO A 91 8.89 -9.20 7.14
CA PRO A 91 8.87 -10.49 7.84
C PRO A 91 8.64 -11.74 6.97
N LEU A 92 7.76 -11.66 5.97
CA LEU A 92 7.31 -12.85 5.20
C LEU A 92 7.69 -12.80 3.71
N CYS A 93 7.86 -11.61 3.15
CA CYS A 93 8.13 -11.39 1.74
C CYS A 93 9.13 -10.24 1.64
N ASP A 94 10.22 -10.42 0.88
CA ASP A 94 11.21 -9.37 0.68
C ASP A 94 11.97 -9.58 -0.63
N GLU A 95 12.95 -8.71 -0.91
CA GLU A 95 13.92 -8.85 -1.98
C GLU A 95 14.77 -10.12 -1.78
N LEU A 96 15.17 -10.79 -2.86
CA LEU A 96 15.98 -12.01 -2.80
C LEU A 96 17.26 -11.86 -1.96
N SER A 97 17.86 -10.68 -1.89
CA SER A 97 19.00 -10.43 -1.01
C SER A 97 18.72 -10.56 0.49
N TYR A 98 17.46 -10.51 0.93
CA TYR A 98 17.07 -10.85 2.30
C TYR A 98 16.69 -12.32 2.44
N LEU A 99 16.27 -12.98 1.36
CA LEU A 99 15.71 -14.34 1.39
C LEU A 99 16.72 -15.44 1.09
N ALA A 100 17.83 -15.12 0.44
CA ALA A 100 18.87 -16.08 0.07
C ALA A 100 20.21 -15.70 0.71
N SER A 101 20.73 -16.57 1.58
CA SER A 101 21.97 -16.31 2.32
C SER A 101 23.19 -16.12 1.41
N GLU A 102 23.19 -16.79 0.26
CA GLU A 102 24.28 -16.74 -0.70
C GLU A 102 24.42 -15.38 -1.38
N ILE A 103 23.33 -14.61 -1.53
CA ILE A 103 23.37 -13.26 -2.11
C ILE A 103 23.94 -12.25 -1.11
N ASP A 104 23.40 -12.26 0.12
CA ASP A 104 23.79 -11.33 1.19
C ASP A 104 23.49 -11.95 2.57
N SER A 105 24.52 -12.55 3.17
CA SER A 105 24.40 -13.27 4.44
C SER A 105 23.98 -12.39 5.61
N ASP A 106 24.39 -11.11 5.62
CA ASP A 106 24.10 -10.19 6.71
C ASP A 106 22.62 -9.78 6.68
N LYS A 107 22.10 -9.48 5.49
CA LYS A 107 20.66 -9.23 5.30
C LYS A 107 19.83 -10.47 5.64
N HIS A 108 20.26 -11.65 5.18
CA HIS A 108 19.54 -12.88 5.44
C HIS A 108 19.48 -13.23 6.94
N LEU A 109 20.58 -13.04 7.67
CA LEU A 109 20.61 -13.26 9.11
C LEU A 109 19.61 -12.37 9.86
N GLU A 110 19.53 -11.08 9.52
CA GLU A 110 18.53 -10.18 10.10
C GLU A 110 17.10 -10.55 9.70
N TYR A 111 16.90 -11.00 8.46
CA TYR A 111 15.61 -11.48 7.99
C TYR A 111 15.13 -12.69 8.80
N LEU A 112 15.99 -13.69 9.02
CA LEU A 112 15.67 -14.86 9.85
C LEU A 112 15.33 -14.48 11.29
N LYS A 113 15.98 -13.46 11.88
CA LYS A 113 15.60 -12.96 13.22
C LYS A 113 14.18 -12.42 13.24
N VAL A 114 13.82 -11.58 12.27
CA VAL A 114 12.47 -11.02 12.17
C VAL A 114 11.43 -12.11 11.93
N LEU A 115 11.69 -13.02 10.98
CA LEU A 115 10.81 -14.15 10.68
C LEU A 115 10.59 -15.03 11.92
N ASN A 116 11.64 -15.44 12.64
CA ASN A 116 11.51 -16.30 13.82
C ASN A 116 10.80 -15.62 14.99
N ASN A 117 11.01 -14.31 15.19
CA ASN A 117 10.30 -13.55 16.21
C ASN A 117 8.80 -13.45 15.91
N CYS A 118 8.45 -13.23 14.64
CA CYS A 118 7.08 -13.21 14.15
C CYS A 118 6.42 -14.59 14.29
N PHE A 119 7.11 -15.63 13.82
CA PHE A 119 6.67 -17.01 13.86
C PHE A 119 6.38 -17.48 15.30
N SER A 120 7.34 -17.31 16.20
CA SER A 120 7.20 -17.78 17.59
C SER A 120 6.02 -17.16 18.36
N TYR A 121 5.66 -15.91 18.07
CA TYR A 121 4.49 -15.27 18.65
C TYR A 121 3.20 -15.79 18.00
N MET A 122 3.11 -15.73 16.67
CA MET A 122 1.89 -16.07 15.94
C MET A 122 1.52 -17.55 16.13
N GLU A 123 2.51 -18.43 16.13
CA GLU A 123 2.33 -19.87 16.34
C GLU A 123 1.75 -20.20 17.72
N LYS A 124 2.08 -19.40 18.74
CA LYS A 124 1.58 -19.60 20.10
C LYS A 124 0.15 -19.11 20.28
N GLU A 125 -0.19 -17.98 19.67
CA GLU A 125 -1.49 -17.32 19.87
C GLU A 125 -2.55 -17.84 18.89
N ASN A 126 -2.19 -18.09 17.64
CA ASN A 126 -3.13 -18.59 16.63
C ASN A 126 -2.40 -19.32 15.49
N GLU A 127 -2.46 -20.65 15.51
CA GLU A 127 -1.82 -21.50 14.51
C GLU A 127 -2.30 -21.15 13.09
N ASN A 128 -1.37 -20.82 12.20
CA ASN A 128 -1.68 -20.56 10.79
C ASN A 128 -0.89 -21.51 9.89
N ARG A 129 -1.63 -22.26 9.07
CA ARG A 129 -1.08 -23.28 8.17
C ARG A 129 -0.10 -22.69 7.15
N LEU A 130 -0.44 -21.54 6.57
CA LEU A 130 0.41 -20.87 5.59
C LEU A 130 1.73 -20.46 6.22
N LEU A 131 1.69 -19.84 7.40
CA LEU A 131 2.88 -19.42 8.14
C LEU A 131 3.83 -20.60 8.44
N ARG A 132 3.32 -21.74 8.89
CA ARG A 132 4.12 -22.95 9.17
C ARG A 132 4.84 -23.47 7.92
N ILE A 133 4.13 -23.55 6.81
CA ILE A 133 4.68 -24.03 5.54
C ILE A 133 5.76 -23.06 5.03
N LEU A 134 5.49 -21.75 5.05
CA LEU A 134 6.47 -20.74 4.64
C LEU A 134 7.72 -20.78 5.51
N HIS A 135 7.55 -20.82 6.84
CA HIS A 135 8.67 -20.88 7.78
C HIS A 135 9.56 -22.10 7.52
N GLY A 136 8.96 -23.28 7.35
CA GLY A 136 9.69 -24.51 7.03
C GLY A 136 10.44 -24.47 5.71
N TYR A 137 9.86 -23.86 4.66
CA TYR A 137 10.53 -23.72 3.36
C TYR A 137 11.67 -22.70 3.41
N ILE A 138 11.44 -21.53 3.99
CA ILE A 138 12.44 -20.45 4.08
C ILE A 138 13.68 -20.92 4.84
N LEU A 139 13.53 -21.71 5.89
CA LEU A 139 14.66 -22.24 6.67
C LEU A 139 15.51 -23.27 5.92
N GLN A 140 15.06 -23.79 4.78
CA GLN A 140 15.88 -24.66 3.94
C GLN A 140 16.97 -23.89 3.18
N ASP A 141 16.81 -22.57 3.04
CA ASP A 141 17.78 -21.68 2.35
C ASP A 141 18.06 -22.13 0.90
N THR A 142 17.04 -22.61 0.20
CA THR A 142 17.11 -23.05 -1.22
C THR A 142 16.43 -22.09 -2.19
N ILE A 143 15.88 -20.97 -1.70
CA ILE A 143 14.99 -20.07 -2.46
C ILE A 143 15.61 -19.61 -3.77
N PHE A 144 16.88 -19.17 -3.76
CA PHE A 144 17.52 -18.69 -4.98
C PHE A 144 17.76 -19.83 -5.98
N GLU A 145 18.31 -20.96 -5.53
CA GLU A 145 18.52 -22.13 -6.37
C GLU A 145 17.21 -22.60 -7.03
N ASP A 146 16.13 -22.71 -6.25
CA ASP A 146 14.80 -23.10 -6.72
C ASP A 146 14.24 -22.11 -7.75
N CYS A 147 14.35 -20.80 -7.47
CA CYS A 147 13.90 -19.75 -8.37
C CYS A 147 14.66 -19.80 -9.71
N ILE A 148 15.98 -19.93 -9.68
CA ILE A 148 16.80 -19.97 -10.90
C ILE A 148 16.46 -21.20 -11.74
N LYS A 149 16.40 -22.39 -11.12
CA LYS A 149 16.07 -23.63 -11.84
C LYS A 149 14.69 -23.58 -12.48
N SER A 150 13.70 -22.99 -11.80
CA SER A 150 12.33 -22.90 -12.31
C SER A 150 12.17 -21.83 -13.38
N LEU A 151 12.64 -20.59 -13.14
CA LEU A 151 12.40 -19.45 -14.03
C LEU A 151 13.16 -19.54 -15.36
N PHE A 152 14.29 -20.25 -15.37
CA PHE A 152 15.16 -20.38 -16.53
C PHE A 152 15.25 -21.83 -17.04
N ALA A 153 14.29 -22.67 -16.66
CA ALA A 153 14.19 -24.04 -17.15
C ALA A 153 14.22 -24.07 -18.69
N GLY A 154 15.16 -24.83 -19.26
CA GLY A 154 15.32 -24.96 -20.72
C GLY A 154 15.99 -23.75 -21.41
N SER A 155 16.45 -22.75 -20.66
CA SER A 155 17.23 -21.62 -21.18
C SER A 155 18.73 -21.83 -20.93
N ASN A 156 19.58 -21.35 -21.84
CA ASN A 156 21.02 -21.24 -21.58
C ASN A 156 21.28 -19.94 -20.80
N TYR A 157 21.66 -20.08 -19.52
CA TYR A 157 21.97 -18.95 -18.65
C TYR A 157 23.33 -19.13 -17.93
N ILE A 158 23.95 -18.00 -17.60
CA ILE A 158 25.14 -17.94 -16.75
C ILE A 158 24.80 -17.10 -15.52
N VAL A 159 25.15 -17.60 -14.34
CA VAL A 159 25.07 -16.85 -13.09
C VAL A 159 26.42 -16.16 -12.87
N ASN A 160 26.42 -14.83 -12.85
CA ASN A 160 27.60 -14.04 -12.56
C ASN A 160 27.89 -14.00 -11.05
N ASN A 161 29.10 -13.60 -10.66
CA ASN A 161 29.51 -13.46 -9.26
C ASN A 161 28.70 -12.40 -8.49
N ASP A 162 28.03 -11.48 -9.18
CA ASP A 162 27.13 -10.47 -8.60
C ASP A 162 25.66 -10.95 -8.54
N PHE A 163 25.42 -12.25 -8.73
CA PHE A 163 24.10 -12.88 -8.79
C PHE A 163 23.18 -12.32 -9.88
N SER A 164 23.77 -11.71 -10.91
CA SER A 164 23.04 -11.38 -12.14
C SER A 164 23.01 -12.58 -13.09
N ILE A 165 21.89 -12.75 -13.78
CA ILE A 165 21.65 -13.82 -14.74
C ILE A 165 21.81 -13.25 -16.15
N LEU A 166 22.76 -13.81 -16.89
CA LEU A 166 22.96 -13.55 -18.31
C LEU A 166 22.20 -14.60 -19.12
N LEU A 167 21.27 -14.16 -19.97
CA LEU A 167 20.52 -15.03 -20.89
C LEU A 167 21.10 -14.96 -22.30
N ASN A 168 21.17 -16.11 -22.97
CA ASN A 168 21.61 -16.27 -24.36
C ASN A 168 23.05 -15.77 -24.62
N SER A 169 24.06 -16.43 -24.02
CA SER A 169 25.45 -16.27 -24.48
C SER A 169 25.60 -16.76 -25.94
N GLY A 170 25.47 -15.84 -26.91
CA GLY A 170 25.51 -16.09 -28.36
C GLY A 170 25.17 -14.83 -29.20
N ASP A 171 24.79 -15.00 -30.48
CA ASP A 171 24.56 -13.94 -31.51
C ASP A 171 23.35 -12.99 -31.27
N HIS A 172 22.77 -12.98 -30.07
CA HIS A 172 21.64 -12.11 -29.72
C HIS A 172 21.98 -11.18 -28.56
N ALA A 173 21.26 -10.06 -28.45
CA ALA A 173 21.48 -9.07 -27.41
C ALA A 173 21.37 -9.71 -26.01
N GLU A 174 22.45 -9.64 -25.24
CA GLU A 174 22.55 -10.16 -23.89
C GLU A 174 21.53 -9.47 -22.97
N LYS A 175 20.63 -10.25 -22.35
CA LYS A 175 19.72 -9.75 -21.32
C LYS A 175 20.30 -10.08 -19.95
N ILE A 176 20.56 -9.04 -19.15
CA ILE A 176 21.04 -9.15 -17.78
C ILE A 176 19.87 -8.94 -16.81
N ILE A 177 19.63 -9.92 -15.95
CA ILE A 177 18.60 -9.84 -14.89
C ILE A 177 19.32 -9.79 -13.54
N ARG A 178 19.12 -8.72 -12.77
CA ARG A 178 19.73 -8.57 -11.44
C ARG A 178 18.81 -9.15 -10.38
N MET A 179 19.18 -10.29 -9.80
CA MET A 179 18.31 -11.02 -8.87
C MET A 179 18.23 -10.38 -7.48
N GLU A 180 19.28 -9.69 -7.01
CA GLU A 180 19.38 -9.13 -5.65
C GLU A 180 18.12 -8.36 -5.18
N LYS A 181 17.51 -7.58 -6.08
CA LYS A 181 16.38 -6.67 -5.80
C LYS A 181 15.03 -7.21 -6.26
N VAL A 182 14.99 -8.44 -6.79
CA VAL A 182 13.74 -9.07 -7.19
C VAL A 182 12.97 -9.42 -5.92
N PHE A 183 11.73 -8.94 -5.83
CA PHE A 183 10.87 -9.20 -4.68
C PHE A 183 10.26 -10.59 -4.78
N VAL A 184 10.12 -11.31 -3.68
CA VAL A 184 9.50 -12.64 -3.67
C VAL A 184 8.26 -12.62 -2.81
N THR A 185 7.19 -13.23 -3.32
CA THR A 185 5.98 -13.55 -2.55
C THR A 185 5.69 -15.05 -2.66
N PHE A 186 4.76 -15.52 -1.84
CA PHE A 186 4.48 -16.94 -1.71
C PHE A 186 2.98 -17.25 -1.80
N GLN A 187 2.68 -18.38 -2.42
CA GLN A 187 1.37 -19.03 -2.38
C GLN A 187 1.52 -20.53 -2.12
N ILE A 188 0.46 -21.13 -1.63
CA ILE A 188 0.33 -22.56 -1.37
C ILE A 188 -0.78 -23.10 -2.25
N GLU A 189 -0.41 -24.06 -3.10
CA GLU A 189 -1.36 -24.78 -3.94
C GLU A 189 -2.15 -25.78 -3.08
N VAL A 190 -3.46 -25.58 -3.00
CA VAL A 190 -4.36 -26.47 -2.26
C VAL A 190 -4.85 -27.58 -3.19
N LYS A 191 -4.67 -28.84 -2.79
CA LYS A 191 -5.01 -30.00 -3.64
C LYS A 191 -6.51 -30.13 -3.93
N ALA A 192 -7.35 -29.64 -3.01
CA ALA A 192 -8.79 -29.64 -3.19
C ALA A 192 -9.19 -28.58 -4.23
N SER A 193 -9.60 -29.01 -5.42
CA SER A 193 -10.00 -28.13 -6.55
C SER A 193 -11.11 -27.10 -6.23
N THR A 194 -11.78 -27.24 -5.08
CA THR A 194 -12.86 -26.36 -4.62
C THR A 194 -12.38 -25.21 -3.73
N GLU A 195 -11.14 -25.26 -3.26
CA GLU A 195 -10.56 -24.25 -2.37
C GLU A 195 -9.58 -23.36 -3.15
N ALA A 196 -9.57 -22.07 -2.83
CA ALA A 196 -8.60 -21.16 -3.40
C ALA A 196 -7.22 -21.39 -2.77
N ASN A 197 -6.16 -21.13 -3.54
CA ASN A 197 -4.80 -21.11 -3.01
C ASN A 197 -4.69 -20.13 -1.84
N LEU A 198 -3.88 -20.49 -0.84
CA LEU A 198 -3.54 -19.60 0.26
C LEU A 198 -2.33 -18.77 -0.17
N SER A 199 -2.39 -17.45 -0.07
CA SER A 199 -1.27 -16.58 -0.39
C SER A 199 -1.04 -15.56 0.72
N VAL A 200 0.20 -15.09 0.85
CA VAL A 200 0.52 -14.01 1.80
C VAL A 200 -0.32 -12.75 1.54
N SER A 201 -0.78 -12.54 0.31
CA SER A 201 -1.58 -11.37 -0.07
C SER A 201 -3.06 -11.47 0.28
N THR A 202 -3.60 -12.69 0.42
CA THR A 202 -5.05 -12.94 0.51
C THR A 202 -5.48 -13.66 1.78
N ASP A 203 -4.55 -14.26 2.52
CA ASP A 203 -4.83 -14.92 3.79
C ASP A 203 -5.11 -13.86 4.87
N ARG A 204 -6.37 -13.75 5.29
CA ARG A 204 -6.77 -12.76 6.30
C ARG A 204 -6.34 -13.16 7.71
N ASP A 205 -6.18 -14.45 7.98
CA ASP A 205 -5.78 -14.94 9.29
C ASP A 205 -4.30 -14.58 9.55
N ILE A 206 -3.44 -14.70 8.54
CA ILE A 206 -2.04 -14.26 8.69
C ILE A 206 -1.93 -12.74 8.85
N HIS A 207 -2.77 -11.97 8.16
CA HIS A 207 -2.83 -10.51 8.35
C HIS A 207 -3.24 -10.15 9.77
N ILE A 208 -4.32 -10.75 10.30
CA ILE A 208 -4.80 -10.52 11.67
C ILE A 208 -3.74 -10.92 12.70
N ASN A 209 -3.15 -12.10 12.55
CA ASN A 209 -2.10 -12.59 13.44
C ASN A 209 -0.89 -11.65 13.47
N TYR A 210 -0.48 -11.12 12.32
CA TYR A 210 0.62 -10.15 12.26
C TYR A 210 0.25 -8.80 12.89
N ILE A 211 -1.00 -8.35 12.73
CA ILE A 211 -1.49 -7.14 13.39
C ILE A 211 -1.41 -7.29 14.91
N ASP A 212 -1.85 -8.43 15.43
CA ASP A 212 -1.83 -8.70 16.87
C ASP A 212 -0.41 -8.85 17.41
N TYR A 213 0.51 -9.46 16.64
CA TYR A 213 1.95 -9.47 16.94
C TYR A 213 2.52 -8.05 17.12
N ILE A 214 2.24 -7.15 16.17
CA ILE A 214 2.73 -5.77 16.26
C ILE A 214 2.07 -5.01 17.42
N ARG A 215 0.78 -5.22 17.68
CA ARG A 215 0.11 -4.64 18.85
C ARG A 215 0.70 -5.12 20.17
N GLY A 216 0.99 -6.41 20.27
CA GLY A 216 1.71 -6.99 21.40
C GLY A 216 3.06 -6.30 21.62
N LYS A 217 3.86 -6.16 20.55
CA LYS A 217 5.14 -5.44 20.60
C LYS A 217 5.00 -3.98 20.99
N ASN A 218 4.02 -3.27 20.46
CA ASN A 218 3.76 -1.87 20.79
C ASN A 218 3.36 -1.71 22.27
N SER A 219 2.66 -2.69 22.86
CA SER A 219 2.27 -2.63 24.28
C SER A 219 3.46 -2.75 25.25
N GLU A 220 4.57 -3.36 24.80
CA GLU A 220 5.83 -3.49 25.55
C GLU A 220 6.67 -2.20 25.53
N GLN A 221 6.37 -1.27 24.61
CA GLN A 221 7.11 0.00 24.45
C GLN A 221 6.62 1.08 25.45
N PRO A 222 7.36 2.19 25.61
CA PRO A 222 6.87 3.34 26.36
C PRO A 222 5.53 3.87 25.82
N GLN A 223 4.56 4.06 26.73
CA GLN A 223 3.20 4.47 26.39
C GLN A 223 2.98 5.96 26.64
N GLU A 224 2.58 6.68 25.61
CA GLU A 224 2.35 8.12 25.60
C GLU A 224 0.94 8.44 25.09
N GLN A 225 0.43 9.62 25.42
CA GLN A 225 -0.88 10.03 24.90
C GLN A 225 -0.73 10.46 23.43
N CYS A 226 -1.50 9.83 22.54
CA CYS A 226 -1.52 10.21 21.14
C CYS A 226 -2.44 11.42 20.91
N ASP A 227 -1.92 12.47 20.27
CA ASP A 227 -2.63 13.73 20.02
C ASP A 227 -3.78 13.60 19.00
N ILE A 228 -3.79 12.54 18.18
CA ILE A 228 -4.82 12.30 17.16
C ILE A 228 -5.91 11.37 17.69
N SER A 229 -5.53 10.20 18.21
CA SER A 229 -6.50 9.21 18.70
C SER A 229 -7.00 9.48 20.12
N GLY A 230 -6.24 10.22 20.94
CA GLY A 230 -6.49 10.42 22.37
C GLY A 230 -6.10 9.23 23.26
N GLU A 231 -5.76 8.08 22.67
CA GLU A 231 -5.38 6.85 23.38
C GLU A 231 -3.95 6.91 23.90
N ARG A 232 -3.66 6.19 25.00
CA ARG A 232 -2.27 5.96 25.45
C ARG A 232 -1.70 4.77 24.69
N THR A 233 -0.69 5.01 23.86
CA THR A 233 -0.10 4.04 22.93
C THR A 233 1.40 4.31 22.75
N TYR A 234 2.13 3.38 22.14
CA TYR A 234 3.46 3.64 21.60
C TYR A 234 3.40 4.69 20.48
N CYS A 235 4.07 5.83 20.69
CA CYS A 235 4.18 6.93 19.73
C CYS A 235 5.51 6.84 18.94
N VAL A 236 5.46 7.26 17.68
CA VAL A 236 6.62 7.23 16.78
C VAL A 236 6.90 8.61 16.19
N SER A 237 8.18 8.90 15.98
CA SER A 237 8.65 10.10 15.29
C SER A 237 8.93 9.86 13.79
N ARG A 238 9.04 8.59 13.38
CA ARG A 238 9.29 8.18 11.99
C ARG A 238 8.04 7.61 11.34
N HIS A 239 7.40 8.44 10.51
CA HIS A 239 6.23 8.02 9.74
C HIS A 239 6.60 7.42 8.37
N ARG A 240 5.70 6.58 7.85
CA ARG A 240 5.84 5.94 6.53
C ARG A 240 5.71 6.95 5.39
N GLY A 241 6.38 6.67 4.28
CA GLY A 241 6.18 7.42 3.04
C GLY A 241 4.83 7.12 2.39
N LEU A 242 4.35 8.06 1.56
CA LEU A 242 3.14 7.89 0.73
C LEU A 242 3.48 7.69 -0.75
N MET A 243 4.47 8.42 -1.28
CA MET A 243 4.93 8.32 -2.67
C MET A 243 6.42 7.99 -2.70
N GLY A 244 6.75 6.70 -2.65
CA GLY A 244 8.11 6.26 -2.36
C GLY A 244 8.53 6.71 -0.95
N ASN A 245 9.66 7.40 -0.84
CA ASN A 245 10.18 7.89 0.45
C ASN A 245 9.60 9.25 0.88
N SER A 246 8.71 9.85 0.08
CA SER A 246 8.16 11.17 0.40
C SER A 246 7.13 11.07 1.53
N LYS A 247 7.34 11.83 2.61
CA LYS A 247 6.54 11.77 3.84
C LYS A 247 5.58 12.95 3.95
N LEU A 248 4.39 12.70 4.49
CA LEU A 248 3.44 13.73 4.92
C LEU A 248 3.87 14.36 6.24
N ILE A 249 4.26 13.50 7.19
CA ILE A 249 4.74 13.90 8.51
C ILE A 249 6.24 13.60 8.56
N SER A 250 7.06 14.64 8.65
CA SER A 250 8.51 14.52 8.71
C SER A 250 9.08 15.48 9.74
N ILE A 251 9.97 14.98 10.59
CA ILE A 251 10.77 15.80 11.50
C ILE A 251 12.09 16.10 10.80
N SER A 252 12.52 17.36 10.85
CA SER A 252 13.82 17.77 10.30
C SER A 252 14.94 17.30 11.21
N ASN A 253 16.05 16.84 10.62
CA ASN A 253 17.28 16.59 11.37
C ASN A 253 17.94 17.90 11.85
N HIS A 254 17.51 19.04 11.31
CA HIS A 254 18.01 20.34 11.71
C HIS A 254 17.13 20.98 12.78
N ASN A 255 17.78 21.41 13.86
CA ASN A 255 17.11 21.91 15.05
C ASN A 255 16.50 23.31 14.87
N GLU A 256 16.81 24.05 13.79
CA GLU A 256 16.25 25.40 13.61
C GLU A 256 14.73 25.39 13.47
N THR A 257 14.15 24.24 13.13
CA THR A 257 12.69 24.05 13.03
C THR A 257 11.96 24.03 14.38
N TYR A 258 12.67 23.81 15.50
CA TYR A 258 12.08 23.73 16.85
C TYR A 258 12.89 24.46 17.93
N TYR A 259 14.05 25.03 17.59
CA TYR A 259 14.94 25.72 18.50
C TYR A 259 14.22 26.83 19.29
N GLY A 260 14.42 26.85 20.61
CA GLY A 260 13.83 27.84 21.52
C GLY A 260 12.33 27.62 21.82
N ARG A 261 11.70 26.59 21.26
CA ARG A 261 10.32 26.21 21.56
C ARG A 261 10.22 24.84 22.23
N PHE A 262 10.95 23.86 21.72
CA PHE A 262 10.97 22.48 22.21
C PHE A 262 12.40 22.01 22.43
N VAL A 263 12.58 21.01 23.29
CA VAL A 263 13.90 20.40 23.54
C VAL A 263 14.32 19.56 22.33
N ASN A 264 13.38 18.85 21.73
CA ASN A 264 13.57 18.08 20.52
C ASN A 264 12.34 18.20 19.58
N GLY A 265 12.49 17.76 18.33
CA GLY A 265 11.39 17.82 17.35
C GLY A 265 10.26 16.81 17.60
N GLU A 266 10.48 15.82 18.47
CA GLU A 266 9.51 14.76 18.80
C GLU A 266 8.43 15.27 19.77
N GLU A 267 8.74 16.30 20.56
CA GLU A 267 7.79 16.97 21.47
C GLU A 267 6.68 17.77 20.78
N ILE A 268 6.78 18.01 19.46
CA ILE A 268 5.82 18.84 18.71
C ILE A 268 4.47 18.15 18.60
N VAL A 269 4.47 16.85 18.29
CA VAL A 269 3.26 16.05 18.10
C VAL A 269 3.56 14.58 18.38
N HIS A 270 2.75 13.96 19.22
CA HIS A 270 2.85 12.58 19.62
C HIS A 270 1.79 11.77 18.87
N ILE A 271 2.22 10.95 17.92
CA ILE A 271 1.32 10.16 17.09
C ILE A 271 1.60 8.68 17.31
N GLY A 272 0.59 7.95 17.77
CA GLY A 272 0.64 6.51 17.95
C GLY A 272 1.03 5.79 16.65
N TYR A 273 1.82 4.71 16.75
CA TYR A 273 2.27 3.99 15.57
C TYR A 273 1.12 3.47 14.71
N GLU A 274 0.14 2.79 15.32
CA GLU A 274 -1.07 2.32 14.61
C GLU A 274 -1.88 3.47 14.04
N THR A 275 -2.07 4.55 14.82
CA THR A 275 -2.76 5.77 14.37
C THR A 275 -2.10 6.37 13.14
N SER A 276 -0.77 6.47 13.13
CA SER A 276 0.01 6.88 11.97
C SER A 276 -0.19 5.93 10.78
N GLN A 277 -0.18 4.61 10.99
CA GLN A 277 -0.45 3.65 9.90
C GLN A 277 -1.84 3.84 9.29
N LYS A 278 -2.89 3.95 10.11
CA LYS A 278 -4.26 4.18 9.66
C LYS A 278 -4.39 5.44 8.81
N VAL A 279 -3.84 6.56 9.27
CA VAL A 279 -3.85 7.83 8.53
C VAL A 279 -3.18 7.69 7.17
N HIS A 280 -1.97 7.12 7.12
CA HIS A 280 -1.20 7.03 5.88
C HIS A 280 -1.79 5.99 4.91
N LEU A 281 -2.36 4.89 5.41
CA LEU A 281 -3.02 3.89 4.59
C LEU A 281 -4.33 4.40 4.01
N MET A 282 -5.12 5.16 4.79
CA MET A 282 -6.31 5.82 4.27
C MET A 282 -5.95 6.81 3.16
N LEU A 283 -4.93 7.64 3.39
CA LEU A 283 -4.50 8.58 2.38
C LEU A 283 -3.99 7.90 1.11
N LYS A 284 -3.18 6.84 1.26
CA LYS A 284 -2.73 6.02 0.15
C LYS A 284 -3.90 5.46 -0.65
N TYR A 285 -4.92 4.90 0.02
CA TYR A 285 -6.13 4.41 -0.64
C TYR A 285 -6.81 5.49 -1.47
N LEU A 286 -7.04 6.67 -0.90
CA LEU A 286 -7.68 7.79 -1.61
C LEU A 286 -6.84 8.29 -2.81
N MET A 287 -5.51 8.20 -2.72
CA MET A 287 -4.58 8.52 -3.81
C MET A 287 -4.52 7.43 -4.90
N GLU A 288 -4.93 6.21 -4.60
CA GLU A 288 -4.90 5.07 -5.53
C GLU A 288 -6.28 4.78 -6.12
N ASN A 289 -7.36 5.21 -5.46
CA ASN A 289 -8.72 5.13 -5.97
C ASN A 289 -8.99 6.25 -6.99
N SER A 290 -9.43 5.89 -8.20
CA SER A 290 -9.76 6.83 -9.26
C SER A 290 -10.99 7.68 -8.94
N GLN A 291 -11.91 7.19 -8.10
CA GLN A 291 -13.12 7.92 -7.72
C GLN A 291 -12.85 9.02 -6.69
N ASN A 292 -11.76 8.92 -5.93
CA ASN A 292 -11.41 9.89 -4.90
C ASN A 292 -10.39 10.92 -5.37
N ARG A 293 -9.68 10.70 -6.48
CA ARG A 293 -8.59 11.58 -6.93
C ARG A 293 -8.85 12.25 -8.27
N LYS A 294 -8.28 13.44 -8.41
CA LYS A 294 -7.98 14.07 -9.70
C LYS A 294 -6.53 14.55 -9.67
N ARG A 295 -5.74 14.15 -10.67
CA ARG A 295 -4.37 14.66 -10.83
C ARG A 295 -4.42 15.90 -11.72
N PHE A 296 -3.75 16.97 -11.27
CA PHE A 296 -3.56 18.18 -12.09
C PHE A 296 -2.23 18.12 -12.84
N ASP A 297 -1.18 17.64 -12.17
CA ASP A 297 0.16 17.39 -12.70
C ASP A 297 0.80 16.20 -11.96
N ASP A 298 2.10 15.95 -12.17
CA ASP A 298 2.84 14.85 -11.54
C ASP A 298 3.03 15.02 -10.02
N SER A 299 2.93 16.24 -9.48
CA SER A 299 3.17 16.53 -8.06
C SER A 299 1.90 16.84 -7.27
N CYS A 300 0.86 17.37 -7.94
CA CYS A 300 -0.34 17.95 -7.37
C CYS A 300 -1.57 17.07 -7.58
N ILE A 301 -2.19 16.65 -6.47
CA ILE A 301 -3.31 15.73 -6.45
C ILE A 301 -4.45 16.33 -5.63
N LEU A 302 -5.61 16.52 -6.25
CA LEU A 302 -6.87 16.78 -5.56
C LEU A 302 -7.46 15.46 -5.09
N ILE A 303 -7.88 15.42 -3.83
CA ILE A 303 -8.51 14.28 -3.19
C ILE A 303 -9.82 14.73 -2.58
N ASN A 304 -10.88 13.95 -2.78
CA ASN A 304 -12.17 14.17 -2.16
C ASN A 304 -12.81 12.84 -1.74
N TRP A 305 -13.54 12.86 -0.62
CA TRP A 305 -14.24 11.69 -0.09
C TRP A 305 -15.33 12.10 0.88
N PHE A 306 -16.34 11.24 1.05
CA PHE A 306 -17.31 11.38 2.13
C PHE A 306 -16.90 10.55 3.35
N SER A 307 -17.34 11.00 4.54
CA SER A 307 -17.09 10.27 5.79
C SER A 307 -17.82 8.93 5.85
N ASP A 308 -18.94 8.82 5.14
CA ASP A 308 -19.87 7.69 5.17
C ASP A 308 -19.93 6.91 3.86
N ASP A 309 -19.56 7.54 2.74
CA ASP A 309 -19.35 6.94 1.42
C ASP A 309 -17.91 7.18 0.94
N ILE A 310 -17.00 6.33 1.39
CA ILE A 310 -15.57 6.46 1.09
C ILE A 310 -15.29 6.19 -0.40
N ASN A 311 -16.10 5.34 -1.05
CA ASN A 311 -15.90 4.96 -2.45
C ASN A 311 -16.41 6.01 -3.43
N ASN A 312 -17.15 7.01 -2.95
CA ASN A 312 -17.89 7.97 -3.77
C ASN A 312 -18.87 7.24 -4.73
N ASP A 313 -19.52 6.17 -4.25
CA ASP A 313 -20.52 5.40 -5.00
C ASP A 313 -21.79 6.24 -5.27
N GLU A 314 -22.02 7.33 -4.53
CA GLU A 314 -23.10 8.29 -4.78
C GLU A 314 -22.96 9.08 -6.09
N HIS A 315 -21.92 8.81 -6.91
CA HIS A 315 -21.74 9.31 -8.29
C HIS A 315 -21.77 10.84 -8.47
N ILE A 316 -21.50 11.61 -7.42
CA ILE A 316 -21.32 13.06 -7.53
C ILE A 316 -19.89 13.33 -7.99
N SER A 317 -19.68 13.32 -9.31
CA SER A 317 -18.38 13.64 -9.89
C SER A 317 -18.15 15.16 -9.86
N LEU A 318 -17.79 15.70 -8.69
CA LEU A 318 -17.42 17.12 -8.56
C LEU A 318 -16.18 17.51 -9.38
N THR A 319 -15.45 16.51 -9.88
CA THR A 319 -14.21 16.66 -10.63
C THR A 319 -14.35 16.37 -12.12
N SER A 320 -15.55 15.99 -12.62
CA SER A 320 -15.76 15.75 -14.05
C SER A 320 -15.58 17.02 -14.87
N ASN A 321 -15.97 18.18 -14.32
CA ASN A 321 -16.00 19.45 -15.03
C ASN A 321 -14.72 20.29 -14.85
N ILE A 322 -13.72 19.79 -14.13
CA ILE A 322 -12.44 20.47 -13.93
C ILE A 322 -11.42 19.87 -14.89
N SER A 323 -11.46 20.32 -16.16
CA SER A 323 -10.41 20.07 -17.15
C SER A 323 -9.38 21.21 -17.11
N PRO A 324 -8.08 20.96 -16.90
CA PRO A 324 -7.04 21.99 -16.98
C PRO A 324 -6.66 22.37 -18.42
N TYR A 325 -7.21 21.68 -19.44
CA TYR A 325 -6.78 21.76 -20.84
C TYR A 325 -7.98 21.83 -21.79
N ASP A 326 -8.86 22.82 -21.63
CA ASP A 326 -9.95 23.05 -22.58
C ASP A 326 -9.55 23.97 -23.75
N ASP A 327 -8.25 24.24 -23.95
CA ASP A 327 -7.82 25.28 -24.91
C ASP A 327 -6.59 24.97 -25.78
N LEU A 328 -6.00 23.76 -25.79
CA LEU A 328 -4.83 23.51 -26.65
C LEU A 328 -4.75 22.08 -27.22
N LEU A 329 -5.16 21.96 -28.49
CA LEU A 329 -4.59 21.10 -29.57
C LEU A 329 -4.84 19.57 -29.43
N ASP A 330 -5.24 18.80 -30.44
CA ASP A 330 -5.10 18.92 -31.91
C ASP A 330 -6.29 18.25 -32.62
N GLU A 331 -6.61 18.81 -33.80
CA GLU A 331 -7.43 18.22 -34.85
C GLU A 331 -6.78 16.92 -35.35
N ASP A 332 -7.53 15.82 -35.36
CA ASP A 332 -7.48 14.69 -36.32
C ASP A 332 -8.04 13.40 -35.67
N MET A 333 -9.36 13.29 -35.60
CA MET A 333 -10.06 12.00 -35.57
C MET A 333 -11.39 12.16 -36.30
N GLU A 334 -11.50 11.52 -37.46
CA GLU A 334 -12.72 11.43 -38.27
C GLU A 334 -13.84 10.73 -37.48
N ASP A 335 -15.00 11.40 -37.46
CA ASP A 335 -16.38 10.94 -37.32
C ASP A 335 -16.70 9.69 -36.48
N ASP A 336 -17.20 9.91 -35.27
CA ASP A 336 -18.36 9.17 -34.77
C ASP A 336 -19.37 10.17 -34.16
N GLU A 337 -20.58 10.21 -34.73
CA GLU A 337 -21.64 11.14 -34.37
C GLU A 337 -22.18 10.84 -32.97
N GLY A 338 -21.80 11.69 -32.02
CA GLY A 338 -22.44 11.80 -30.72
C GLY A 338 -22.15 13.17 -30.14
N TYR A 339 -22.85 14.20 -30.63
CA TYR A 339 -22.82 15.52 -30.00
C TYR A 339 -23.24 15.39 -28.54
N ALA A 340 -22.27 15.33 -27.62
CA ALA A 340 -22.51 15.55 -26.21
C ALA A 340 -22.94 17.02 -26.05
N THR A 341 -24.25 17.23 -26.02
CA THR A 341 -24.82 18.54 -25.77
C THR A 341 -24.30 19.04 -24.43
N LEU A 342 -23.64 20.20 -24.44
CA LEU A 342 -23.31 21.01 -23.27
C LEU A 342 -24.61 21.26 -22.47
N GLY A 343 -24.98 20.35 -21.57
CA GLY A 343 -26.25 20.44 -20.84
C GLY A 343 -26.80 19.15 -20.24
N ASP A 344 -26.41 17.94 -20.67
CA ASP A 344 -27.12 16.73 -20.21
C ASP A 344 -26.91 16.38 -18.73
N SER A 345 -25.73 16.65 -18.17
CA SER A 345 -25.45 16.42 -16.74
C SER A 345 -26.04 17.51 -15.84
N ALA A 346 -26.04 18.77 -16.29
CA ALA A 346 -26.67 19.87 -15.55
C ALA A 346 -28.22 19.80 -15.62
N SER A 347 -28.78 19.32 -16.73
CA SER A 347 -30.22 19.15 -16.95
C SER A 347 -30.82 18.04 -16.09
N SER A 348 -30.11 16.92 -15.90
CA SER A 348 -30.57 15.82 -15.04
C SER A 348 -30.57 16.20 -13.56
N ALA A 349 -29.51 16.86 -13.08
CA ALA A 349 -29.44 17.36 -11.70
C ALA A 349 -30.56 18.38 -11.38
N VAL A 350 -30.83 19.31 -12.31
CA VAL A 350 -31.92 20.29 -12.17
C VAL A 350 -33.29 19.61 -12.22
N ASN A 351 -33.50 18.61 -13.08
CA ASN A 351 -34.74 17.85 -13.12
C ASN A 351 -34.99 17.04 -11.84
N ASP A 352 -33.96 16.41 -11.27
CA ASP A 352 -34.09 15.64 -10.03
C ASP A 352 -34.41 16.54 -8.83
N TYR A 353 -33.83 17.74 -8.79
CA TYR A 353 -34.18 18.80 -7.83
C TYR A 353 -35.65 19.26 -7.99
N ILE A 354 -36.09 19.54 -9.23
CA ILE A 354 -37.47 19.98 -9.53
C ILE A 354 -38.51 18.87 -9.22
N LEU A 355 -38.15 17.60 -9.42
CA LEU A 355 -39.00 16.44 -9.13
C LEU A 355 -39.08 16.10 -7.64
N GLY A 356 -38.34 16.81 -6.78
CA GLY A 356 -38.36 16.58 -5.34
C GLY A 356 -37.88 15.17 -4.96
N LYS A 357 -37.03 14.54 -5.80
CA LYS A 357 -36.36 13.29 -5.43
C LYS A 357 -35.42 13.62 -4.28
N ARG A 358 -35.90 13.39 -3.06
CA ARG A 358 -35.06 13.44 -1.86
C ARG A 358 -34.05 12.32 -2.00
N ILE A 359 -32.83 12.68 -2.34
CA ILE A 359 -31.68 11.82 -2.07
C ILE A 359 -31.69 11.64 -0.54
N ASP A 360 -31.73 10.40 -0.06
CA ASP A 360 -31.59 10.10 1.37
C ASP A 360 -30.15 10.46 1.78
N ILE A 361 -29.93 11.75 2.02
CA ILE A 361 -28.64 12.28 2.43
C ILE A 361 -28.52 12.05 3.93
N ASN A 362 -27.49 11.32 4.34
CA ASN A 362 -27.08 11.29 5.72
C ASN A 362 -26.68 12.70 6.16
N ILE A 363 -27.51 13.34 6.99
CA ILE A 363 -27.36 14.73 7.42
C ILE A 363 -26.09 14.91 8.28
N ASP A 364 -25.67 13.85 8.99
CA ASP A 364 -24.44 13.84 9.78
C ASP A 364 -23.19 13.52 8.93
N GLY A 365 -23.38 13.19 7.65
CA GLY A 365 -22.31 12.95 6.70
C GLY A 365 -21.46 14.20 6.49
N LYS A 366 -20.17 13.99 6.26
CA LYS A 366 -19.20 15.04 5.98
C LYS A 366 -18.55 14.80 4.63
N PHE A 367 -18.26 15.87 3.93
CA PHE A 367 -17.47 15.88 2.71
C PHE A 367 -16.10 16.51 3.00
N TYR A 368 -15.05 15.86 2.50
CA TYR A 368 -13.69 16.34 2.63
C TYR A 368 -13.11 16.62 1.26
N VAL A 369 -12.36 17.72 1.17
CA VAL A 369 -11.55 18.05 0.01
C VAL A 369 -10.14 18.42 0.45
N MET A 370 -9.14 17.89 -0.25
CA MET A 370 -7.75 18.07 0.06
C MET A 370 -6.92 18.23 -1.21
N ILE A 371 -5.93 19.12 -1.18
CA ILE A 371 -4.92 19.24 -2.24
C ILE A 371 -3.57 18.87 -1.65
N LEU A 372 -2.96 17.83 -2.20
CA LEU A 372 -1.58 17.43 -1.91
C LEU A 372 -0.66 17.94 -2.99
N ASP A 373 0.55 18.34 -2.60
CA ASP A 373 1.64 18.64 -3.53
C ASP A 373 2.96 18.01 -3.08
N LYS A 374 3.60 17.27 -3.98
CA LYS A 374 4.92 16.69 -3.77
C LYS A 374 5.99 17.75 -4.02
N ILE A 375 6.36 18.47 -2.95
CA ILE A 375 7.36 19.54 -2.98
C ILE A 375 8.76 19.02 -3.33
N SER A 376 9.12 17.82 -2.87
CA SER A 376 10.43 17.21 -3.16
C SER A 376 10.37 15.69 -3.10
N ASN A 377 11.48 15.03 -3.44
CA ASN A 377 11.62 13.57 -3.29
C ASN A 377 11.42 13.07 -1.85
N GLY A 378 11.50 13.95 -0.84
CA GLY A 378 11.36 13.58 0.57
C GLY A 378 10.07 14.04 1.27
N ARG A 379 9.30 14.98 0.70
CA ARG A 379 8.19 15.63 1.41
C ARG A 379 6.96 15.86 0.54
N ILE A 380 5.79 15.64 1.12
CA ILE A 380 4.48 15.97 0.57
C ILE A 380 3.83 17.01 1.48
N SER A 381 3.25 18.05 0.89
CA SER A 381 2.55 19.10 1.62
C SER A 381 1.06 19.07 1.37
N VAL A 382 0.28 19.36 2.41
CA VAL A 382 -1.14 19.64 2.30
C VAL A 382 -1.29 21.12 1.99
N LYS A 383 -1.55 21.45 0.72
CA LYS A 383 -1.78 22.84 0.28
C LYS A 383 -3.15 23.36 0.69
N TYR A 384 -4.13 22.47 0.74
CA TYR A 384 -5.50 22.80 1.10
C TYR A 384 -6.17 21.60 1.77
N PHE A 385 -6.98 21.86 2.80
CA PHE A 385 -7.87 20.89 3.39
C PHE A 385 -9.13 21.61 3.89
N ARG A 386 -10.29 21.07 3.55
CA ARG A 386 -11.56 21.58 4.05
C ARG A 386 -12.54 20.45 4.32
N GLU A 387 -13.25 20.59 5.42
CA GLU A 387 -14.42 19.80 5.80
C GLU A 387 -15.67 20.64 5.52
N LEU A 388 -16.68 20.01 4.93
CA LEU A 388 -18.00 20.57 4.68
C LEU A 388 -19.07 19.59 5.17
N PRO A 389 -20.20 20.05 5.71
CA PRO A 389 -21.37 19.20 5.88
C PRO A 389 -21.79 18.63 4.52
N LYS A 390 -22.20 17.37 4.48
CA LYS A 390 -22.70 16.74 3.24
C LYS A 390 -23.93 17.49 2.74
N SER A 391 -24.86 17.86 3.62
CA SER A 391 -26.02 18.69 3.27
C SER A 391 -25.66 19.97 2.53
N ASP A 392 -24.67 20.72 3.04
CA ASP A 392 -24.23 21.98 2.45
C ASP A 392 -23.65 21.81 1.05
N LEU A 393 -23.07 20.65 0.73
CA LEU A 393 -22.54 20.36 -0.59
C LEU A 393 -23.67 20.14 -1.60
N PHE A 394 -24.66 19.33 -1.24
CA PHE A 394 -25.81 19.03 -2.08
C PHE A 394 -26.76 20.22 -2.27
N GLU A 395 -26.72 21.22 -1.38
CA GLU A 395 -27.43 22.49 -1.60
C GLU A 395 -26.73 23.43 -2.59
N ARG A 396 -25.42 23.24 -2.81
CA ARG A 396 -24.57 24.13 -3.63
C ARG A 396 -24.25 23.60 -5.02
N VAL A 397 -24.54 22.33 -5.28
CA VAL A 397 -24.36 21.61 -6.54
C VAL A 397 -25.74 21.36 -7.11
#